data_AF-T0DM30-F1
#
_entry.id   AF-T0DM30-F1
#
_cell.length_a   1.000
_cell.length_b   1.000
_cell.length_c   1.000
_cell.angle_alpha   90.00
_cell.angle_beta   90.00
_cell.angle_gamma   90.00
#
_symmetry.space_group_name_H-M   'P 1'
#
loop_
_entity.id
_entity.type
_entity.pdbx_description
1 polymer ?
#
loop_
_entity_poly.entity_id
_entity_poly.type
_entity_poly.pdbx_seq_one_letter_code
_entity_poly.pdbx_strand_id
1 'polypeptide(L)'
;MKNYNNLITKYKSQLEKDPRSKVFAPLAEIYRKVGMNDEALILLKRGLIHHPSFSAAVIIYGQLLLEQNEIEEAYTILRPQLSINGDNIKFLKLFAQSCFKQNLILEALNTYKRVLFISPKDIEASEFIVKYDNFDSVEDEDLTQKTFDISNLDDEIESWSTLSLVPQIKEEPVVEEKSKEESGLIFSHTLVDLYLKQGAKQKAIEVLNSALVENPDDTRVQDRLRELEGLDEISESKGREDLMAAFESTAKKLEEKPKVELEKLSMAFELFESYLKKRSSEVLNG
;
A
#
# COMPACT_ATOMS: atom_id res chain seq x y z
N MET A 1 19.50 -12.08 38.41
CA MET A 1 18.61 -10.96 37.97
C MET A 1 19.51 -9.78 37.62
N LYS A 2 19.41 -9.26 36.39
CA LYS A 2 20.35 -8.26 35.82
C LYS A 2 20.39 -6.98 36.68
N ASN A 3 21.56 -6.35 36.73
CA ASN A 3 21.96 -5.23 37.59
C ASN A 3 21.26 -3.88 37.25
N TYR A 4 19.94 -3.89 37.05
CA TYR A 4 19.17 -2.73 36.61
C TYR A 4 19.03 -1.66 37.70
N ASN A 5 19.01 -2.05 38.98
CA ASN A 5 18.84 -1.12 40.10
C ASN A 5 19.93 -0.05 40.14
N ASN A 6 21.20 -0.41 39.92
CA ASN A 6 22.30 0.56 39.89
C ASN A 6 22.17 1.55 38.71
N LEU A 7 21.75 1.05 37.54
CA LEU A 7 21.53 1.88 36.35
C LEU A 7 20.35 2.84 36.53
N ILE A 8 19.26 2.37 37.14
CA ILE A 8 18.09 3.20 37.47
C ILE A 8 18.53 4.35 38.38
N THR A 9 19.25 4.08 39.47
CA THR A 9 19.70 5.12 40.40
C THR A 9 20.63 6.13 39.71
N LYS A 10 21.57 5.64 38.89
CA LYS A 10 22.47 6.50 38.11
C LYS A 10 21.70 7.43 37.17
N TYR A 11 20.77 6.90 36.38
CA TYR A 11 20.02 7.67 35.40
C TYR A 11 18.98 8.60 36.02
N LYS A 12 18.34 8.19 37.13
CA LYS A 12 17.49 9.08 37.93
C LYS A 12 18.27 10.29 38.44
N SER A 13 19.43 10.06 39.06
CA SER A 13 20.27 11.16 39.57
C SER A 13 20.74 12.09 38.45
N GLN A 14 21.02 11.55 37.26
CA GLN A 14 21.41 12.37 36.12
C GLN A 14 20.25 13.21 35.58
N LEU A 15 19.04 12.66 35.55
CA LEU A 15 17.84 13.37 35.13
C LEU A 15 17.39 14.43 36.16
N GLU A 16 17.60 14.16 37.45
CA GLU A 16 17.36 15.15 38.53
C GLU A 16 18.29 16.36 38.41
N LYS A 17 19.55 16.12 38.03
CA LYS A 17 20.54 17.19 37.79
C LYS A 17 20.26 17.97 36.52
N ASP A 18 19.80 17.28 35.47
CA ASP A 18 19.45 17.87 34.18
C ASP A 18 18.16 17.25 33.62
N PRO A 19 17.00 17.88 33.86
CA PRO A 19 15.71 17.42 33.34
C PRO A 19 15.61 17.42 31.81
N ARG A 20 16.52 18.12 31.12
CA ARG A 20 16.60 18.15 29.66
C ARG A 20 17.61 17.14 29.12
N SER A 21 18.16 16.25 29.95
CA SER A 21 19.07 15.22 29.49
C SER A 21 18.34 14.13 28.69
N LYS A 22 18.95 13.62 27.61
CA LYS A 22 18.43 12.50 26.79
C LYS A 22 18.43 11.13 27.51
N VAL A 23 18.85 11.11 28.77
CA VAL A 23 18.94 9.92 29.64
C VAL A 23 17.57 9.36 30.02
N PHE A 24 16.49 10.12 29.82
CA PHE A 24 15.13 9.62 30.04
C PHE A 24 14.80 8.40 29.17
N ALA A 25 15.29 8.30 27.93
CA ALA A 25 15.01 7.18 27.03
C ALA A 25 15.62 5.85 27.51
N PRO A 26 16.93 5.75 27.83
CA PRO A 26 17.49 4.52 28.39
C PRO A 26 16.89 4.18 29.76
N LEU A 27 16.49 5.17 30.57
CA LEU A 27 15.78 4.92 31.82
C LEU A 27 14.38 4.32 31.57
N ALA A 28 13.62 4.87 30.61
CA ALA A 28 12.30 4.35 30.23
C ALA A 28 12.38 2.92 29.67
N GLU A 29 13.40 2.61 28.87
CA GLU A 29 13.63 1.24 28.39
C GLU A 29 13.95 0.26 29.54
N ILE A 30 14.63 0.72 30.59
CA ILE A 30 14.86 -0.11 31.78
C ILE A 30 13.54 -0.31 32.54
N TYR A 31 12.73 0.74 32.71
CA TYR A 31 11.42 0.63 33.36
C TYR A 31 10.50 -0.35 32.63
N ARG A 32 10.42 -0.27 31.31
CA ARG A 32 9.70 -1.25 30.48
C ARG A 32 10.17 -2.68 30.71
N LYS A 33 11.49 -2.92 30.77
CA LYS A 33 12.06 -4.26 31.05
C LYS A 33 11.79 -4.78 32.46
N VAL A 34 11.54 -3.89 33.41
CA VAL A 34 11.18 -4.24 34.80
C VAL A 34 9.66 -4.37 34.96
N GLY A 35 8.86 -4.01 33.96
CA GLY A 35 7.40 -4.04 33.98
C GLY A 35 6.75 -2.77 34.54
N MET A 36 7.53 -1.72 34.78
CA MET A 36 7.07 -0.41 35.26
C MET A 36 6.64 0.45 34.06
N ASN A 37 5.59 0.00 33.35
CA ASN A 37 5.18 0.58 32.07
C ASN A 37 4.61 2.00 32.23
N ASP A 38 3.84 2.25 33.28
CA ASP A 38 3.21 3.56 33.52
C ASP A 38 4.26 4.63 33.85
N GLU A 39 5.25 4.30 34.68
CA GLU A 39 6.37 5.19 34.97
C GLU A 39 7.23 5.46 33.73
N ALA A 40 7.39 4.46 32.86
CA ALA A 40 8.08 4.64 31.58
C ALA A 40 7.35 5.63 30.67
N LEU A 41 6.01 5.54 30.58
CA LEU A 41 5.19 6.43 29.77
C LEU A 41 5.23 7.87 30.27
N ILE A 42 5.07 8.08 31.59
CA ILE A 42 5.16 9.42 32.18
C ILE A 42 6.55 10.03 31.91
N LEU A 43 7.60 9.22 32.03
CA LEU A 43 8.97 9.67 31.77
C LEU A 43 9.20 10.03 30.30
N LEU A 44 8.69 9.23 29.37
CA LEU A 44 8.78 9.49 27.93
C LEU A 44 7.99 10.73 27.52
N LYS A 45 6.75 10.88 28.00
CA LYS A 45 5.92 12.08 27.79
C LYS A 45 6.67 13.34 28.21
N ARG A 46 7.28 13.35 29.41
CA ARG A 46 8.06 14.49 29.90
C ARG A 46 9.33 14.75 29.08
N GLY A 47 10.07 13.71 28.73
CA GLY A 47 11.33 13.86 27.99
C GLY A 47 11.12 14.32 26.54
N LEU A 48 10.05 13.85 25.89
CA LEU A 48 9.71 14.22 24.51
C LEU A 48 9.21 15.67 24.38
N ILE A 49 8.69 16.28 25.44
CA ILE A 49 8.41 17.74 25.46
C ILE A 49 9.70 18.54 25.19
N HIS A 50 10.84 18.07 25.71
CA HIS A 50 12.13 18.74 25.53
C HIS A 50 12.90 18.24 24.30
N HIS A 51 12.66 16.99 23.86
CA HIS A 51 13.30 16.39 22.68
C HIS A 51 12.27 15.72 21.76
N PRO A 52 11.44 16.49 21.03
CA PRO A 52 10.31 15.94 20.27
C PRO A 52 10.70 14.96 19.16
N SER A 53 11.87 15.15 18.55
CA SER A 53 12.39 14.34 17.45
C SER A 53 13.35 13.23 17.90
N PHE A 54 13.39 12.89 19.19
CA PHE A 54 14.32 11.86 19.67
C PHE A 54 13.85 10.44 19.32
N SER A 55 14.30 9.95 18.17
CA SER A 55 13.93 8.66 17.57
C SER A 55 13.86 7.49 18.55
N ALA A 56 14.89 7.33 19.39
CA ALA A 56 14.94 6.22 20.34
C ALA A 56 13.79 6.29 21.37
N ALA A 57 13.48 7.48 21.88
CA ALA A 57 12.37 7.68 22.80
C ALA A 57 11.01 7.46 22.14
N VAL A 58 10.83 7.97 20.91
CA VAL A 58 9.61 7.80 20.12
C VAL A 58 9.31 6.31 19.89
N ILE A 59 10.33 5.52 19.52
CA ILE A 59 10.18 4.08 19.29
C ILE A 59 9.76 3.36 20.59
N ILE A 60 10.43 3.66 21.71
CA ILE A 60 10.08 3.05 23.01
C ILE A 60 8.64 3.44 23.41
N TYR A 61 8.27 4.70 23.19
CA TYR A 61 6.95 5.22 23.55
C TYR A 61 5.84 4.58 22.71
N GLY A 62 5.98 4.56 21.38
CA GLY A 62 5.02 3.88 20.52
C GLY A 62 4.92 2.39 20.82
N GLN A 63 6.05 1.72 21.14
CA GLN A 63 6.04 0.32 21.53
C GLN A 63 5.23 0.09 22.82
N LEU A 64 5.43 0.90 23.85
CA LEU A 64 4.66 0.81 25.11
C LEU A 64 3.16 1.05 24.88
N LEU A 65 2.80 2.03 24.06
CA LEU A 65 1.40 2.32 23.74
C LEU A 65 0.73 1.13 23.03
N LEU A 66 1.40 0.50 22.06
CA LEU A 66 0.88 -0.70 21.39
C LEU A 66 0.79 -1.91 22.31
N GLU A 67 1.70 -2.04 23.28
CA GLU A 67 1.69 -3.08 24.32
C GLU A 67 0.51 -2.86 25.30
N GLN A 68 0.14 -1.61 25.59
CA GLN A 68 -1.03 -1.24 26.40
C GLN A 68 -2.35 -1.20 25.62
N ASN A 69 -2.31 -1.50 24.32
CA ASN A 69 -3.48 -1.44 23.42
C ASN A 69 -4.06 -0.01 23.22
N GLU A 70 -3.25 1.02 23.47
CA GLU A 70 -3.56 2.44 23.21
C GLU A 70 -3.18 2.79 21.76
N ILE A 71 -3.95 2.24 20.82
CA ILE A 71 -3.60 2.23 19.38
C ILE A 71 -3.68 3.64 18.77
N GLU A 72 -4.71 4.42 19.13
CA GLU A 72 -4.90 5.78 18.62
C GLU A 72 -3.79 6.73 19.06
N GLU A 73 -3.39 6.65 20.33
CA GLU A 73 -2.26 7.44 20.87
C GLU A 73 -0.95 7.03 20.18
N ALA A 74 -0.73 5.73 19.94
CA ALA A 74 0.45 5.25 19.23
C ALA A 74 0.52 5.85 17.80
N TYR A 75 -0.59 5.81 17.06
CA TYR A 75 -0.64 6.33 15.70
C TYR A 75 -0.38 7.84 15.65
N THR A 76 -1.04 8.61 16.52
CA THR A 76 -0.90 10.07 16.58
C THR A 76 0.52 10.53 16.94
N ILE A 77 1.23 9.78 17.80
CA ILE A 77 2.61 10.07 18.14
C ILE A 77 3.60 9.64 17.05
N LEU A 78 3.37 8.49 16.42
CA LEU A 78 4.31 7.93 15.44
C LEU A 78 4.19 8.61 14.08
N ARG A 79 2.98 8.90 13.59
CA ARG A 79 2.76 9.43 12.23
C ARG A 79 3.60 10.68 11.88
N PRO A 80 3.67 11.72 12.73
CA PRO A 80 4.48 12.91 12.43
C PRO A 80 5.98 12.65 12.38
N GLN A 81 6.43 11.53 12.96
CA GLN A 81 7.84 11.16 13.06
C GLN A 81 8.32 10.35 11.85
N LEU A 82 7.43 10.04 10.90
CA LEU A 82 7.73 9.26 9.71
C LEU A 82 8.73 9.93 8.77
N SER A 83 8.68 11.27 8.64
CA SER A 83 9.64 12.03 7.82
C SER A 83 11.05 11.98 8.40
N ILE A 84 11.18 11.95 9.73
CA ILE A 84 12.47 11.95 10.44
C ILE A 84 13.06 10.54 10.52
N ASN A 85 12.21 9.52 10.64
CA ASN A 85 12.60 8.12 10.89
C ASN A 85 12.29 7.21 9.70
N GLY A 86 12.16 7.78 8.50
CA GLY A 86 11.70 7.10 7.29
C GLY A 86 12.66 6.02 6.75
N ASP A 87 13.87 5.95 7.30
CA ASP A 87 14.93 4.98 7.02
C ASP A 87 15.13 3.97 8.17
N ASN A 88 14.53 4.22 9.33
CA ASN A 88 14.71 3.39 10.52
C ASN A 88 13.72 2.22 10.50
N ILE A 89 14.22 1.03 10.11
CA ILE A 89 13.43 -0.20 10.01
C ILE A 89 12.61 -0.49 11.27
N LYS A 90 13.16 -0.28 12.47
CA LYS A 90 12.42 -0.55 13.72
C LYS A 90 11.23 0.39 13.88
N PHE A 91 11.43 1.66 13.55
CA PHE A 91 10.36 2.65 13.56
C PHE A 91 9.31 2.33 12.50
N LEU A 92 9.72 2.02 11.26
CA LEU A 92 8.80 1.69 10.16
C LEU A 92 7.92 0.48 10.50
N LYS A 93 8.51 -0.58 11.06
CA LYS A 93 7.75 -1.76 11.48
C LYS A 93 6.77 -1.42 12.60
N LEU A 94 7.21 -0.65 13.60
CA LEU A 94 6.33 -0.21 14.69
C LEU A 94 5.16 0.65 14.17
N PHE A 95 5.44 1.57 13.24
CA PHE A 95 4.42 2.40 12.60
C PHE A 95 3.45 1.54 11.78
N ALA A 96 3.93 0.59 10.98
CA ALA A 96 3.10 -0.31 10.21
C ALA A 96 2.19 -1.18 11.10
N GLN A 97 2.71 -1.69 12.22
CA GLN A 97 1.92 -2.41 13.23
C GLN A 97 0.84 -1.53 13.84
N SER A 98 1.17 -0.27 14.17
CA SER A 98 0.20 0.70 14.68
C SER A 98 -0.91 0.98 13.66
N CYS A 99 -0.56 1.19 12.40
CA CYS A 99 -1.52 1.41 11.31
C CYS A 99 -2.43 0.20 11.13
N PHE A 100 -1.87 -1.00 11.11
CA PHE A 100 -2.64 -2.23 10.97
C PHE A 100 -3.65 -2.41 12.12
N LYS A 101 -3.22 -2.18 13.37
CA LYS A 101 -4.11 -2.22 14.53
C LYS A 101 -5.21 -1.14 14.50
N GLN A 102 -4.93 -0.01 13.86
CA GLN A 102 -5.89 1.09 13.64
C GLN A 102 -6.82 0.84 12.44
N ASN A 103 -6.76 -0.35 11.80
CA ASN A 103 -7.46 -0.70 10.55
C ASN A 103 -7.03 0.12 9.31
N LEU A 104 -5.88 0.79 9.37
CA LEU A 104 -5.28 1.52 8.23
C LEU A 104 -4.39 0.55 7.42
N ILE A 105 -5.03 -0.41 6.75
CA ILE A 105 -4.34 -1.51 6.07
C ILE A 105 -3.46 -1.01 4.93
N LEU A 106 -3.93 -0.04 4.13
CA LEU A 106 -3.17 0.50 3.00
C LEU A 106 -1.90 1.23 3.44
N GLU A 107 -1.97 2.05 4.50
CA GLU A 107 -0.78 2.70 5.07
C GLU A 107 0.21 1.67 5.64
N ALA A 108 -0.30 0.63 6.30
CA ALA A 108 0.53 -0.47 6.79
C ALA A 108 1.25 -1.19 5.64
N LEU A 109 0.53 -1.52 4.56
CA LEU A 109 1.09 -2.14 3.36
C LEU A 109 2.19 -1.28 2.74
N ASN A 110 1.92 -0.01 2.49
CA ASN A 110 2.91 0.91 1.94
C ASN A 110 4.14 1.02 2.84
N THR A 111 3.94 1.06 4.16
CA THR A 111 5.04 1.10 5.13
C THR A 111 5.89 -0.18 5.07
N TYR A 112 5.28 -1.36 5.00
CA TYR A 112 5.99 -2.64 4.86
C TYR A 112 6.70 -2.78 3.50
N LYS A 113 6.16 -2.21 2.43
CA LYS A 113 6.86 -2.11 1.14
C LYS A 113 8.17 -1.30 1.30
N ARG A 114 8.16 -0.20 2.06
CA ARG A 114 9.41 0.53 2.40
C ARG A 114 10.36 -0.29 3.27
N VAL A 115 9.83 -1.10 4.18
CA VAL A 115 10.68 -2.01 4.97
C VAL A 115 11.40 -3.01 4.06
N LEU A 116 10.72 -3.62 3.08
CA LEU A 116 11.36 -4.53 2.12
C LEU A 116 12.35 -3.84 1.19
N PHE A 117 12.14 -2.57 0.89
CA PHE A 117 13.12 -1.77 0.15
C PHE A 117 14.45 -1.63 0.89
N ILE A 118 14.39 -1.27 2.17
CA ILE A 118 15.59 -1.05 2.98
C ILE A 118 16.18 -2.40 3.43
N SER A 119 15.32 -3.36 3.77
CA SER A 119 15.68 -4.69 4.26
C SER A 119 14.94 -5.76 3.46
N PRO A 120 15.49 -6.17 2.30
CA PRO A 120 14.84 -7.14 1.40
C PRO A 120 14.70 -8.56 1.97
N LYS A 121 15.24 -8.83 3.16
CA LYS A 121 15.12 -10.14 3.84
C LYS A 121 14.22 -10.09 5.07
N ASP A 122 13.46 -9.01 5.28
CA ASP A 122 12.55 -8.91 6.41
C ASP A 122 11.33 -9.83 6.22
N ILE A 123 11.27 -10.89 7.04
CA ILE A 123 10.26 -11.94 6.95
C ILE A 123 8.86 -11.37 7.25
N GLU A 124 8.75 -10.57 8.33
CA GLU A 124 7.47 -10.00 8.77
C GLU A 124 6.84 -9.11 7.71
N ALA A 125 7.63 -8.23 7.08
CA ALA A 125 7.15 -7.39 5.99
C ALA A 125 6.69 -8.21 4.78
N SER A 126 7.44 -9.27 4.42
CA SER A 126 7.07 -10.16 3.32
C SER A 126 5.78 -10.93 3.57
N GLU A 127 5.61 -11.48 4.78
CA GLU A 127 4.40 -12.21 5.17
C GLU A 127 3.18 -11.30 5.22
N PHE A 128 3.35 -10.06 5.71
CA PHE A 128 2.28 -9.08 5.76
C PHE A 128 1.78 -8.72 4.36
N ILE A 129 2.69 -8.42 3.43
CA ILE A 129 2.32 -8.11 2.05
C ILE A 129 1.63 -9.31 1.39
N VAL A 130 2.15 -10.53 1.56
CA VAL A 130 1.50 -11.75 1.02
C VAL A 130 0.06 -11.90 1.50
N LYS A 131 -0.19 -11.55 2.75
CA LYS A 131 -1.49 -11.77 3.39
C LYS A 131 -2.51 -10.69 3.06
N TYR A 132 -2.08 -9.44 2.95
CA TYR A 132 -2.99 -8.28 2.89
C TYR A 132 -2.98 -7.55 1.55
N ASP A 133 -1.98 -7.78 0.70
CA ASP A 133 -1.99 -7.33 -0.68
C ASP A 133 -2.88 -8.30 -1.48
N ASN A 134 -4.20 -8.21 -1.27
CA ASN A 134 -5.17 -9.00 -2.02
C ASN A 134 -5.05 -8.63 -3.50
N PHE A 135 -4.68 -9.63 -4.29
CA PHE A 135 -4.27 -9.45 -5.68
C PHE A 135 -5.31 -8.80 -6.61
N ASP A 136 -6.60 -8.82 -6.25
CA ASP A 136 -7.74 -8.49 -7.13
C ASP A 136 -8.40 -7.11 -6.89
N SER A 137 -7.83 -6.29 -6.02
CA SER A 137 -8.13 -4.85 -5.97
C SER A 137 -6.79 -4.17 -6.29
N VAL A 138 -6.64 -3.39 -7.35
CA VAL A 138 -7.30 -2.10 -7.56
C VAL A 138 -7.23 -1.85 -9.07
N GLU A 139 -8.39 -1.89 -9.74
CA GLU A 139 -8.70 -0.87 -10.74
C GLU A 139 -8.45 0.46 -10.06
N ASP A 140 -7.69 1.36 -10.67
CA ASP A 140 -7.55 2.76 -10.25
C ASP A 140 -8.93 3.37 -9.99
N GLU A 141 -9.46 3.20 -8.77
CA GLU A 141 -10.66 3.88 -8.33
C GLU A 141 -10.21 5.28 -7.88
N ASP A 142 -9.98 6.09 -8.92
CA ASP A 142 -10.15 7.52 -9.00
C ASP A 142 -10.42 8.23 -7.66
N LEU A 143 -9.35 8.45 -6.88
CA LEU A 143 -9.39 9.29 -5.68
C LEU A 143 -9.45 10.80 -6.01
N THR A 144 -9.64 11.18 -7.28
CA THR A 144 -9.73 12.59 -7.69
C THR A 144 -11.13 13.11 -7.96
N GLN A 145 -12.19 12.30 -7.82
CA GLN A 145 -13.57 12.77 -8.02
C GLN A 145 -14.53 12.34 -6.90
N LYS A 146 -14.33 12.92 -5.71
CA LYS A 146 -15.48 13.38 -4.92
C LYS A 146 -15.40 14.90 -4.84
N THR A 147 -15.94 15.53 -5.88
CA THR A 147 -16.32 16.94 -5.82
C THR A 147 -17.22 17.14 -4.62
N PHE A 148 -16.76 17.95 -3.67
CA PHE A 148 -17.59 18.49 -2.61
C PHE A 148 -18.65 19.34 -3.31
N ASP A 149 -19.91 18.87 -3.31
CA ASP A 149 -21.00 19.58 -3.97
C ASP A 149 -21.39 20.77 -3.07
N ILE A 150 -20.82 21.94 -3.37
CA ILE A 150 -20.98 23.19 -2.61
C ILE A 150 -22.42 23.73 -2.70
N SER A 151 -23.28 23.15 -3.56
CA SER A 151 -24.66 23.59 -3.75
C SER A 151 -25.61 23.27 -2.59
N ASN A 152 -25.19 22.48 -1.59
CA ASN A 152 -26.01 22.13 -0.42
C ASN A 152 -25.56 22.79 0.89
N LEU A 153 -24.77 23.86 0.82
CA LEU A 153 -24.23 24.54 2.01
C LEU A 153 -25.17 25.60 2.63
N ASP A 154 -26.36 25.83 2.08
CA ASP A 154 -27.21 26.96 2.49
C ASP A 154 -27.96 26.74 3.81
N ASP A 155 -28.09 25.50 4.31
CA ASP A 155 -28.91 25.20 5.50
C ASP A 155 -28.12 25.14 6.84
N GLU A 156 -26.78 25.21 6.83
CA GLU A 156 -25.95 25.14 8.06
C GLU A 156 -25.18 26.43 8.41
N ILE A 157 -25.28 27.49 7.60
CA ILE A 157 -24.51 28.73 7.77
C ILE A 157 -25.02 29.59 8.96
N GLU A 158 -26.26 29.42 9.43
CA GLU A 158 -26.77 30.18 10.57
C GLU A 158 -26.16 29.77 11.93
N SER A 159 -25.56 28.58 12.01
CA SER A 159 -25.00 28.04 13.26
C SER A 159 -23.65 28.66 13.65
N TRP A 160 -22.91 29.23 12.70
CA TRP A 160 -21.52 29.67 12.92
C TRP A 160 -21.36 31.18 13.17
N SER A 161 -22.46 31.90 13.29
CA SER A 161 -22.47 33.34 13.60
C SER A 161 -22.00 33.72 15.02
N THR A 162 -21.64 32.74 15.87
CA THR A 162 -21.40 32.98 17.31
C THR A 162 -19.96 32.85 17.80
N LEU A 163 -18.97 32.53 16.98
CA LEU A 163 -17.57 32.45 17.44
C LEU A 163 -16.66 33.45 16.73
N SER A 164 -16.85 34.71 17.12
CA SER A 164 -15.86 35.78 16.99
C SER A 164 -14.63 35.44 17.84
N LEU A 165 -13.43 35.45 17.23
CA LEU A 165 -12.25 36.21 17.68
C LEU A 165 -11.01 35.83 16.85
N VAL A 166 -10.73 36.67 15.86
CA VAL A 166 -9.39 36.83 15.27
C VAL A 166 -8.48 37.51 16.32
N PRO A 167 -7.22 37.07 16.45
CA PRO A 167 -6.12 38.04 16.49
C PRO A 167 -5.20 37.89 15.28
N GLN A 168 -4.92 39.04 14.69
CA GLN A 168 -4.16 39.32 13.47
C GLN A 168 -2.71 38.85 13.54
N ILE A 169 -2.23 38.12 12.52
CA ILE A 169 -0.80 37.98 12.22
C ILE A 169 -0.60 38.39 10.75
N LYS A 170 0.34 39.33 10.57
CA LYS A 170 0.72 39.98 9.30
C LYS A 170 1.18 38.95 8.26
N GLU A 171 0.68 39.13 7.05
CA GLU A 171 1.13 38.41 5.85
C GLU A 171 2.54 38.87 5.43
N GLU A 172 3.46 37.91 5.34
CA GLU A 172 4.63 37.97 4.46
C GLU A 172 4.48 36.86 3.40
N PRO A 173 4.99 37.05 2.18
CA PRO A 173 4.65 36.21 1.04
C PRO A 173 5.32 34.84 1.16
N VAL A 174 4.50 33.80 1.30
CA VAL A 174 4.95 32.42 1.13
C VAL A 174 5.07 32.16 -0.37
N VAL A 175 6.31 32.02 -0.82
CA VAL A 175 6.63 31.40 -2.11
C VAL A 175 6.14 29.95 -2.03
N GLU A 176 5.16 29.60 -2.86
CA GLU A 176 4.73 28.22 -3.06
C GLU A 176 5.88 27.41 -3.67
N GLU A 177 6.65 26.71 -2.82
CA GLU A 177 7.37 25.53 -3.26
C GLU A 177 6.37 24.38 -3.37
N LYS A 178 6.05 24.02 -4.61
CA LYS A 178 5.36 22.78 -4.97
C LYS A 178 6.10 21.59 -4.36
N SER A 179 5.61 21.10 -3.22
CA SER A 179 5.98 19.78 -2.72
C SER A 179 5.37 18.75 -3.66
N LYS A 180 6.22 18.14 -4.50
CA LYS A 180 5.89 16.94 -5.26
C LYS A 180 5.35 15.90 -4.28
N GLU A 181 4.12 15.44 -4.52
CA GLU A 181 3.59 14.22 -3.94
C GLU A 181 4.52 13.08 -4.37
N GLU A 182 5.27 12.51 -3.41
CA GLU A 182 6.04 11.29 -3.60
C GLU A 182 5.08 10.10 -3.71
N SER A 183 4.39 10.00 -4.84
CA SER A 183 3.82 8.74 -5.32
C SER A 183 4.91 7.93 -6.03
N GLY A 184 6.00 7.66 -5.32
CA GLY A 184 7.04 6.74 -5.77
C GLY A 184 6.70 5.36 -5.23
N LEU A 185 6.17 4.47 -6.08
CA LEU A 185 6.09 3.05 -5.72
C LEU A 185 7.52 2.57 -5.45
N ILE A 186 7.79 2.26 -4.18
CA ILE A 186 9.13 1.92 -3.72
C ILE A 186 9.55 0.56 -4.29
N PHE A 187 10.52 0.58 -5.20
CA PHE A 187 10.99 -0.60 -5.96
C PHE A 187 11.97 -1.46 -5.17
N SER A 188 11.61 -2.71 -4.85
CA SER A 188 12.59 -3.69 -4.36
C SER A 188 12.54 -4.99 -5.15
N HIS A 189 13.70 -5.55 -5.51
CA HIS A 189 13.78 -6.84 -6.22
C HIS A 189 13.05 -7.97 -5.47
N THR A 190 13.08 -7.94 -4.14
CA THR A 190 12.33 -8.92 -3.33
C THR A 190 10.82 -8.75 -3.48
N LEU A 191 10.31 -7.52 -3.56
CA LEU A 191 8.89 -7.28 -3.80
C LEU A 191 8.46 -7.81 -5.18
N VAL A 192 9.30 -7.64 -6.21
CA VAL A 192 9.07 -8.23 -7.53
C VAL A 192 9.02 -9.76 -7.46
N ASP A 193 10.03 -10.38 -6.83
CA ASP A 193 10.08 -11.84 -6.69
C ASP A 193 8.91 -12.40 -5.86
N LEU A 194 8.41 -11.61 -4.89
CA LEU A 194 7.22 -11.95 -4.10
C LEU A 194 5.97 -12.02 -4.99
N TYR A 195 5.76 -11.00 -5.84
CA TYR A 195 4.65 -10.96 -6.78
C TYR A 195 4.71 -12.07 -7.82
N LEU A 196 5.91 -12.41 -8.31
CA LEU A 196 6.10 -13.54 -9.24
C LEU A 196 5.75 -14.88 -8.61
N LYS A 197 6.13 -15.13 -7.33
CA LYS A 197 5.77 -16.36 -6.61
C LYS A 197 4.27 -16.52 -6.41
N GLN A 198 3.55 -15.40 -6.30
CA GLN A 198 2.11 -15.37 -6.10
C GLN A 198 1.34 -15.40 -7.42
N GLY A 199 2.00 -15.25 -8.56
CA GLY A 199 1.39 -15.26 -9.89
C GLY A 199 0.91 -13.91 -10.43
N ALA A 200 1.12 -12.77 -9.74
CA ALA A 200 0.78 -11.43 -10.27
C ALA A 200 1.97 -10.89 -11.03
N LYS A 201 2.14 -11.46 -12.22
CA LYS A 201 3.14 -10.97 -13.16
C LYS A 201 2.91 -9.51 -13.53
N GLN A 202 1.66 -9.07 -13.68
CA GLN A 202 1.33 -7.70 -14.08
C GLN A 202 1.81 -6.65 -13.07
N LYS A 203 1.57 -6.87 -11.77
CA LYS A 203 2.07 -5.98 -10.70
C LYS A 203 3.60 -6.01 -10.59
N ALA A 204 4.21 -7.17 -10.84
CA ALA A 204 5.67 -7.27 -10.90
C ALA A 204 6.26 -6.39 -12.01
N ILE A 205 5.62 -6.37 -13.19
CA ILE A 205 5.98 -5.50 -14.32
C ILE A 205 5.75 -4.03 -13.99
N GLU A 206 4.61 -3.71 -13.37
CA GLU A 206 4.29 -2.34 -12.95
C GLU A 206 5.35 -1.76 -11.99
N VAL A 207 5.77 -2.55 -10.99
CA VAL A 207 6.83 -2.18 -10.05
C VAL A 207 8.19 -2.02 -10.75
N LEU A 208 8.50 -2.84 -11.76
CA LEU A 208 9.71 -2.67 -12.58
C LEU A 208 9.65 -1.40 -13.45
N ASN A 209 8.49 -1.09 -14.02
CA ASN A 209 8.28 0.12 -14.81
C ASN A 209 8.40 1.38 -13.95
N SER A 210 7.83 1.40 -12.74
CA SER A 210 8.00 2.53 -11.82
C SER A 210 9.47 2.74 -11.46
N ALA A 211 10.24 1.66 -11.30
CA ALA A 211 11.67 1.73 -11.07
C ALA A 211 12.46 2.34 -12.24
N LEU A 212 12.08 2.03 -13.48
CA LEU A 212 12.68 2.61 -14.69
C LEU A 212 12.33 4.08 -14.88
N VAL A 213 11.16 4.53 -14.40
CA VAL A 213 10.81 5.96 -14.39
C VAL A 213 11.76 6.73 -13.47
N GLU A 214 12.10 6.17 -12.31
CA GLU A 214 13.06 6.79 -11.37
C GLU A 214 14.51 6.69 -11.88
N ASN A 215 14.89 5.54 -12.45
CA ASN A 215 16.25 5.27 -12.95
C ASN A 215 16.21 4.63 -14.35
N PRO A 216 16.16 5.44 -15.42
CA PRO A 216 16.02 4.93 -16.79
C PRO A 216 17.18 4.05 -17.27
N ASP A 217 18.37 4.24 -16.72
CA ASP A 217 19.60 3.55 -17.12
C ASP A 217 19.88 2.25 -16.34
N ASP A 218 18.97 1.78 -15.48
CA ASP A 218 19.20 0.55 -14.73
C ASP A 218 19.08 -0.70 -15.62
N THR A 219 20.23 -1.18 -16.08
CA THR A 219 20.34 -2.37 -16.94
C THR A 219 19.76 -3.63 -16.29
N ARG A 220 19.81 -3.76 -14.95
CA ARG A 220 19.31 -4.96 -14.25
C ARG A 220 17.79 -5.01 -14.27
N VAL A 221 17.14 -3.86 -14.10
CA VAL A 221 15.69 -3.74 -14.17
C VAL A 221 15.21 -3.98 -15.59
N GLN A 222 15.90 -3.42 -16.59
CA GLN A 222 15.61 -3.66 -18.01
C GLN A 222 15.74 -5.14 -18.39
N ASP A 223 16.82 -5.82 -17.97
CA ASP A 223 17.02 -7.23 -18.27
C ASP A 223 15.94 -8.11 -17.62
N ARG A 224 15.56 -7.81 -16.37
CA ARG A 224 14.50 -8.52 -15.66
C ARG A 224 13.13 -8.30 -16.29
N LEU A 225 12.84 -7.09 -16.77
CA LEU A 225 11.61 -6.78 -17.48
C LEU A 225 11.52 -7.53 -18.82
N ARG A 226 12.61 -7.57 -19.61
CA ARG A 226 12.68 -8.38 -20.83
C ARG A 226 12.50 -9.87 -20.58
N GLU A 227 13.07 -10.41 -19.50
CA GLU A 227 12.86 -11.80 -19.11
C GLU A 227 11.37 -12.09 -18.86
N LEU A 228 10.68 -11.18 -18.18
CA LEU A 228 9.26 -11.33 -17.90
C LEU A 228 8.41 -11.18 -19.17
N GLU A 229 8.68 -10.20 -20.02
CA GLU A 229 7.94 -10.01 -21.29
C GLU A 229 8.18 -11.17 -22.27
N GLY A 230 9.42 -11.66 -22.39
CA GLY A 230 9.77 -12.78 -23.27
C GLY A 230 9.11 -14.11 -22.88
N LEU A 231 8.74 -14.29 -21.61
CA LEU A 231 7.94 -15.44 -21.17
C LEU A 231 6.50 -15.41 -21.70
N ASP A 232 5.93 -14.24 -22.00
CA ASP A 232 4.60 -14.14 -22.61
C ASP A 232 4.64 -14.40 -24.11
N GLU A 233 5.67 -13.94 -24.83
CA GLU A 233 5.80 -14.23 -26.26
C GLU A 233 5.88 -15.74 -26.53
N ILE A 234 6.58 -16.49 -25.67
CA ILE A 234 6.70 -17.96 -25.79
C ILE A 234 5.40 -18.68 -25.38
N SER A 235 4.63 -18.13 -24.44
CA SER A 235 3.36 -18.69 -23.99
C SER A 235 2.22 -18.40 -24.98
N GLU A 236 2.16 -17.17 -25.49
CA GLU A 236 1.20 -16.75 -26.52
C GLU A 236 1.48 -17.39 -27.88
N SER A 237 2.76 -17.55 -28.28
CA SER A 237 3.09 -18.22 -29.53
C SER A 237 2.62 -19.67 -29.53
N LYS A 238 2.85 -20.39 -28.41
CA LYS A 238 2.46 -21.79 -28.27
C LYS A 238 0.95 -21.96 -28.19
N GLY A 239 0.26 -21.08 -27.45
CA GLY A 239 -1.20 -21.07 -27.37
C GLY A 239 -1.88 -20.74 -28.71
N ARG A 240 -1.33 -19.78 -29.47
CA ARG A 240 -1.80 -19.46 -30.83
C ARG A 240 -1.53 -20.58 -31.83
N GLU A 241 -0.35 -21.20 -31.78
CA GLU A 241 -0.02 -22.33 -32.64
C GLU A 241 -0.90 -23.54 -32.35
N ASP A 242 -1.15 -23.86 -31.08
CA ASP A 242 -2.02 -24.96 -30.67
C ASP A 242 -3.50 -24.67 -31.03
N LEU A 243 -3.96 -23.42 -30.91
CA LEU A 243 -5.29 -22.99 -31.36
C LEU A 243 -5.43 -23.02 -32.88
N MET A 244 -4.41 -22.56 -33.62
CA MET A 244 -4.39 -22.63 -35.09
C MET A 244 -4.36 -24.08 -35.57
N ALA A 245 -3.57 -24.96 -34.94
CA ALA A 245 -3.54 -26.37 -35.25
C ALA A 245 -4.87 -27.07 -34.93
N ALA A 246 -5.52 -26.72 -33.81
CA ALA A 246 -6.86 -27.21 -33.47
C ALA A 246 -7.92 -26.72 -34.47
N PHE A 247 -7.84 -25.46 -34.89
CA PHE A 247 -8.72 -24.86 -35.90
C PHE A 247 -8.53 -25.49 -37.28
N GLU A 248 -7.30 -25.70 -37.72
CA GLU A 248 -7.00 -26.41 -38.97
C GLU A 248 -7.46 -27.86 -38.92
N SER A 249 -7.25 -28.56 -37.79
CA SER A 249 -7.72 -29.94 -37.63
C SER A 249 -9.24 -30.07 -37.66
N THR A 250 -9.97 -29.06 -37.19
CA THR A 250 -11.44 -29.03 -37.21
C THR A 250 -11.98 -28.60 -38.56
N ALA A 251 -11.33 -27.65 -39.24
CA ALA A 251 -11.64 -27.27 -40.61
C ALA A 251 -11.47 -28.45 -41.59
N LYS A 252 -10.38 -29.22 -41.43
CA LYS A 252 -10.13 -30.43 -42.24
C LYS A 252 -11.20 -31.52 -42.04
N LYS A 253 -11.68 -31.69 -40.80
CA LYS A 253 -12.80 -32.59 -40.47
C LYS A 253 -14.16 -32.13 -41.05
N LEU A 254 -14.31 -30.84 -41.34
CA LEU A 254 -15.50 -30.27 -41.98
C LEU A 254 -15.47 -30.46 -43.51
N GLU A 255 -14.29 -30.36 -44.13
CA GLU A 255 -14.12 -30.62 -45.56
C GLU A 255 -14.29 -32.11 -45.95
N GLU A 256 -14.09 -33.03 -44.99
CA GLU A 256 -14.23 -34.48 -45.21
C GLU A 256 -15.67 -35.00 -45.05
N LYS A 257 -16.64 -34.17 -44.64
CA LYS A 257 -18.04 -34.59 -44.59
C LYS A 257 -18.65 -34.68 -45.99
N PRO A 258 -19.36 -35.78 -46.33
CA PRO A 258 -19.88 -35.97 -47.68
C PRO A 258 -20.83 -34.82 -48.06
N LYS A 259 -20.67 -34.26 -49.27
CA LYS A 259 -21.44 -33.12 -49.83
C LYS A 259 -22.95 -33.12 -49.55
N VAL A 260 -23.53 -34.31 -49.36
CA VAL A 260 -24.94 -34.53 -49.05
C VAL A 260 -25.36 -33.97 -47.67
N GLU A 261 -24.46 -33.88 -46.68
CA GLU A 261 -24.77 -33.28 -45.36
C GLU A 261 -24.68 -31.75 -45.38
N LEU A 262 -23.78 -31.18 -46.17
CA LEU A 262 -23.65 -29.73 -46.37
C LEU A 262 -24.87 -29.13 -47.07
N GLU A 263 -25.44 -29.82 -48.07
CA GLU A 263 -26.67 -29.40 -48.73
C GLU A 263 -27.90 -29.45 -47.79
N LYS A 264 -27.98 -30.48 -46.93
CA LYS A 264 -29.05 -30.56 -45.92
C LYS A 264 -28.95 -29.45 -44.87
N LEU A 265 -27.74 -29.10 -44.47
CA LEU A 265 -27.49 -28.01 -43.53
C LEU A 265 -27.82 -26.64 -44.16
N SER A 266 -27.46 -26.44 -45.44
CA SER A 266 -27.83 -25.26 -46.23
C SER A 266 -29.34 -25.11 -46.35
N MET A 267 -30.06 -26.18 -46.74
CA MET A 267 -31.51 -26.19 -46.80
C MET A 267 -32.17 -25.90 -45.45
N ALA A 268 -31.64 -26.45 -44.36
CA ALA A 268 -32.16 -26.20 -43.02
C ALA A 268 -31.97 -24.74 -42.59
N PHE A 269 -30.85 -24.12 -42.96
CA PHE A 269 -30.57 -22.71 -42.68
C PHE A 269 -31.48 -21.78 -43.48
N GLU A 270 -31.68 -22.05 -44.78
CA GLU A 270 -32.63 -21.30 -45.62
C GLU A 270 -34.07 -21.39 -45.08
N LEU A 271 -34.47 -22.59 -44.62
CA LEU A 271 -35.80 -22.79 -44.02
C LEU A 271 -35.94 -21.98 -42.72
N PHE A 272 -34.88 -21.93 -41.90
CA PHE A 272 -34.83 -21.16 -40.66
C PHE A 272 -34.92 -19.64 -40.92
N GLU A 273 -34.17 -19.12 -41.89
CA GLU A 273 -34.28 -17.70 -42.28
C GLU A 273 -35.66 -17.34 -42.81
N SER A 274 -36.31 -18.24 -43.57
CA SER A 274 -37.68 -18.04 -44.02
C SER A 274 -38.67 -17.94 -42.86
N TYR A 275 -38.42 -18.70 -41.78
CA TYR A 275 -39.23 -18.71 -40.56
C TYR A 275 -39.04 -17.42 -39.76
N LEU A 276 -37.81 -16.93 -39.65
CA LEU A 276 -37.52 -15.63 -39.03
C LEU A 276 -38.18 -14.48 -39.78
N LYS A 277 -38.15 -14.49 -41.12
CA LYS A 277 -38.82 -13.47 -41.94
C LYS A 277 -40.33 -13.49 -41.74
N LYS A 278 -40.97 -14.68 -41.76
CA LYS A 278 -42.41 -14.80 -41.47
C LYS A 278 -42.79 -14.28 -40.08
N ARG A 279 -42.04 -14.68 -39.06
CA ARG A 279 -42.30 -14.24 -37.68
C ARG A 279 -42.06 -12.75 -37.50
N SER A 280 -41.05 -12.18 -38.16
CA SER A 280 -40.82 -10.72 -38.17
C SER A 280 -41.96 -9.96 -38.87
N SER A 281 -42.54 -10.52 -39.93
CA SER A 281 -43.68 -9.92 -40.63
C SER A 281 -45.01 -10.06 -39.88
N GLU A 282 -45.18 -11.09 -39.05
CA GLU A 282 -46.34 -11.25 -38.15
C GLU A 282 -46.27 -10.28 -36.96
N VAL A 283 -45.07 -9.99 -36.44
CA VAL A 283 -44.86 -9.03 -35.33
C VAL A 283 -44.95 -7.57 -35.80
N LEU A 284 -44.75 -7.28 -37.09
CA LEU A 284 -44.84 -5.92 -37.65
C LEU A 284 -46.25 -5.56 -38.17
N ASN A 285 -47.16 -6.53 -38.32
CA ASN A 285 -48.51 -6.32 -38.86
C ASN A 285 -49.64 -6.68 -37.86
N GLY A 286 -49.33 -6.88 -36.57
CA GLY A 286 -50.30 -7.04 -35.48
C GLY A 286 -50.10 -5.97 -34.42
#